data_AF-A0A2W4M4J7-F1
#
_entry.id   AF-A0A2W4M4J7-F1
#
_cell.length_a   1.000
_cell.length_b   1.000
_cell.length_c   1.000
_cell.angle_alpha   90.00
_cell.angle_beta   90.00
_cell.angle_gamma   90.00
#
_symmetry.space_group_name_H-M   'P 1'
#
loop_
_entity.id
_entity.type
_entity.pdbx_description
1 polymer ?
#
loop_
_entity_poly.entity_id
_entity_poly.type
_entity_poly.pdbx_seq_one_letter_code
_entity_poly.pdbx_strand_id
1 'polypeptide(L)'
;MRRHQRFRWLAMPLIALLLAVAALPGGSPALASHTGQPTSVTVAGSLQSELGCPGDWQPECAITQLVYDADDTVWQGVFSVPAGSWEYKAALNGSWDENYGANATPGGANISLDMPAAGSVKFYYSHDTHWIADNRTKTIAVAPGSYQSEIGCPGDWDPGCLRSWLQDPDGDGIYVLETSAIPAGNYEFKIAINESWDENYGAGGVPDGPNIPFTVPADGLKVRFTFNPATKAISVGTGHGNDNNVEYFGLGHNSQSDLYRVPFGAVNPGTPVTLRFRTYANDVTSVRVRLYDTSVNQETFLPMERVARGVSCYDPAQPDESCDYWQTTITPARMGTLYYRFIVTDGSATAYYADDQFKDGGWGEATPSMIDNSYVITVFDPLFKPIPWMRDAVIYQIFPDRFRNGRSNNDPRGTEPRYGYPSQALDRILVKQWGDLPEGYCRKYVSPAQPWAGKPPGRTNFAGARAGGANGGKTPKP
;
A
#
# COMPACT_ATOMS: atom_id res chain seq x y z
N MET A 1 -27.23 67.84 -1.44
CA MET A 1 -26.77 67.37 -2.77
C MET A 1 -26.43 65.89 -2.68
N ARG A 2 -26.98 65.09 -3.62
CA ARG A 2 -26.65 63.68 -3.98
C ARG A 2 -26.66 62.63 -2.85
N ARG A 3 -27.77 61.90 -2.69
CA ARG A 3 -28.11 60.57 -3.30
C ARG A 3 -27.40 59.41 -2.60
N HIS A 4 -28.11 58.68 -1.72
CA HIS A 4 -27.86 57.24 -1.51
C HIS A 4 -29.18 56.48 -1.26
N GLN A 5 -29.53 55.73 -2.31
CA GLN A 5 -30.21 54.43 -2.41
C GLN A 5 -31.22 54.02 -1.31
N ARG A 6 -32.49 53.99 -1.73
CA ARG A 6 -33.50 53.04 -1.24
C ARG A 6 -33.65 51.95 -2.31
N PHE A 7 -33.51 50.68 -1.96
CA PHE A 7 -34.12 49.61 -2.75
C PHE A 7 -34.84 48.63 -1.84
N ARG A 8 -36.11 48.42 -2.19
CA ARG A 8 -37.10 47.60 -1.51
C ARG A 8 -36.99 46.16 -1.98
N TRP A 9 -37.29 45.28 -1.05
CA TRP A 9 -37.62 43.88 -1.15
C TRP A 9 -38.51 43.52 -2.33
N LEU A 10 -38.13 42.49 -3.08
CA LEU A 10 -39.00 41.64 -3.88
C LEU A 10 -38.60 40.19 -3.66
N ALA A 11 -39.60 39.38 -3.32
CA ALA A 11 -39.50 37.98 -2.99
C ALA A 11 -39.26 37.12 -4.23
N MET A 12 -38.47 36.05 -4.07
CA MET A 12 -38.42 34.90 -4.98
C MET A 12 -38.45 33.62 -4.12
N PRO A 13 -39.35 32.67 -4.40
CA PRO A 13 -39.38 31.39 -3.69
C PRO A 13 -38.32 30.47 -4.31
N LEU A 14 -37.38 30.00 -3.50
CA LEU A 14 -36.46 28.94 -3.92
C LEU A 14 -37.16 27.59 -3.76
N ILE A 15 -37.39 26.93 -4.88
CA ILE A 15 -37.81 25.54 -4.99
C ILE A 15 -36.67 24.67 -4.44
N ALA A 16 -36.94 23.93 -3.36
CA ALA A 16 -36.00 22.95 -2.82
C ALA A 16 -36.03 21.69 -3.70
N LEU A 17 -35.01 21.53 -4.54
CA LEU A 17 -34.74 20.31 -5.28
C LEU A 17 -34.13 19.29 -4.31
N LEU A 18 -34.88 18.26 -3.95
CA LEU A 18 -34.40 17.09 -3.20
C LEU A 18 -33.44 16.29 -4.09
N LEU A 19 -32.13 16.49 -3.92
CA LEU A 19 -31.10 15.59 -4.42
C LEU A 19 -30.90 14.47 -3.40
N ALA A 20 -31.54 13.33 -3.65
CA ALA A 20 -31.21 12.07 -3.01
C ALA A 20 -29.83 11.62 -3.53
N VAL A 21 -28.79 11.79 -2.72
CA VAL A 21 -27.49 11.18 -2.98
C VAL A 21 -27.61 9.70 -2.62
N ALA A 22 -27.83 8.87 -3.64
CA ALA A 22 -27.66 7.43 -3.51
C ALA A 22 -26.18 7.16 -3.22
N ALA A 23 -25.89 6.62 -2.04
CA ALA A 23 -24.57 6.11 -1.71
C ALA A 23 -24.29 4.90 -2.62
N LEU A 24 -23.42 5.10 -3.62
CA LEU A 24 -22.80 3.99 -4.33
C LEU A 24 -21.85 3.28 -3.36
N PRO A 25 -21.91 1.94 -3.22
CA PRO A 25 -20.86 1.22 -2.52
C PRO A 25 -19.55 1.47 -3.27
N GLY A 26 -18.56 2.02 -2.57
CA GLY A 26 -17.20 2.10 -3.10
C GLY A 26 -16.71 0.67 -3.35
N GLY A 27 -16.46 0.34 -4.61
CA GLY A 27 -15.75 -0.87 -4.97
C GLY A 27 -14.37 -0.84 -4.33
N SER A 28 -14.05 -1.85 -3.53
CA SER A 28 -12.67 -2.20 -3.23
C SER A 28 -11.91 -2.34 -4.55
N PRO A 29 -10.66 -1.86 -4.69
CA PRO A 29 -9.83 -2.31 -5.80
C PRO A 29 -9.75 -3.83 -5.69
N ALA A 30 -10.33 -4.52 -6.67
CA ALA A 30 -10.15 -5.94 -6.81
C ALA A 30 -8.66 -6.16 -7.14
N LEU A 31 -7.92 -6.69 -6.17
CA LEU A 31 -6.70 -7.43 -6.48
C LEU A 31 -7.17 -8.71 -7.17
N ALA A 32 -7.23 -8.69 -8.50
CA ALA A 32 -7.66 -9.85 -9.27
C ALA A 32 -6.46 -10.76 -9.50
N SER A 33 -6.48 -11.93 -8.87
CA SER A 33 -5.73 -13.11 -9.31
C SER A 33 -6.68 -14.31 -9.51
N HIS A 34 -8.01 -14.08 -9.61
CA HIS A 34 -9.00 -15.18 -9.60
C HIS A 34 -10.30 -14.93 -10.39
N THR A 35 -10.28 -14.20 -11.50
CA THR A 35 -11.32 -14.41 -12.52
C THR A 35 -10.86 -15.54 -13.43
N GLY A 36 -11.73 -16.53 -13.66
CA GLY A 36 -11.44 -17.56 -14.67
C GLY A 36 -11.30 -16.92 -16.05
N GLN A 37 -10.65 -17.62 -16.98
CA GLN A 37 -10.50 -17.16 -18.37
C GLN A 37 -11.86 -16.72 -18.96
N PRO A 38 -11.92 -15.60 -19.71
CA PRO A 38 -13.14 -15.14 -20.34
C PRO A 38 -13.66 -16.16 -21.36
N THR A 39 -14.94 -16.11 -21.71
CA THR A 39 -15.50 -17.02 -22.73
C THR A 39 -15.04 -16.66 -24.15
N SER A 40 -14.61 -15.42 -24.36
CA SER A 40 -14.07 -14.93 -25.63
C SER A 40 -13.27 -13.66 -25.42
N VAL A 41 -12.23 -13.46 -26.24
CA VAL A 41 -11.50 -12.20 -26.37
C VAL A 41 -11.60 -11.77 -27.82
N THR A 42 -12.16 -10.59 -28.08
CA THR A 42 -12.30 -10.02 -29.44
C THR A 42 -11.34 -8.85 -29.60
N VAL A 43 -10.58 -8.84 -30.70
CA VAL A 43 -9.83 -7.64 -31.15
C VAL A 43 -10.84 -6.69 -31.79
N ALA A 44 -11.43 -5.83 -30.97
CA ALA A 44 -12.48 -4.91 -31.39
C ALA A 44 -11.87 -3.55 -31.74
N GLY A 45 -12.18 -3.04 -32.93
CA GLY A 45 -11.47 -1.88 -33.48
C GLY A 45 -11.98 -1.41 -34.83
N SER A 46 -11.32 -0.38 -35.37
CA SER A 46 -11.62 0.21 -36.68
C SER A 46 -11.13 -0.62 -37.86
N LEU A 47 -10.54 -1.79 -37.61
CA LEU A 47 -10.01 -2.73 -38.59
C LEU A 47 -10.98 -3.89 -38.89
N GLN A 48 -12.06 -4.02 -38.12
CA GLN A 48 -12.88 -5.21 -38.11
C GLN A 48 -13.68 -5.39 -39.40
N SER A 49 -14.20 -4.31 -39.98
CA SER A 49 -14.96 -4.40 -41.23
C SER A 49 -14.10 -4.90 -42.39
N GLU A 50 -12.83 -4.50 -42.43
CA GLU A 50 -11.83 -4.95 -43.39
C GLU A 50 -11.40 -6.40 -43.18
N LEU A 51 -11.44 -6.88 -41.94
CA LEU A 51 -11.23 -8.29 -41.61
C LEU A 51 -12.48 -9.16 -41.86
N GLY A 52 -13.61 -8.57 -42.26
CA GLY A 52 -14.82 -9.26 -42.66
C GLY A 52 -15.96 -9.21 -41.65
N CYS A 53 -15.83 -8.48 -40.54
CA CYS A 53 -16.96 -8.21 -39.64
C CYS A 53 -18.04 -7.34 -40.33
N PRO A 54 -19.31 -7.43 -39.90
CA PRO A 54 -20.37 -6.56 -40.40
C PRO A 54 -20.12 -5.06 -40.23
N GLY A 55 -19.27 -4.67 -39.27
CA GLY A 55 -18.83 -3.30 -39.06
C GLY A 55 -17.67 -3.24 -38.07
N ASP A 56 -17.29 -2.01 -37.72
CA ASP A 56 -16.22 -1.73 -36.77
C ASP A 56 -16.73 -1.67 -35.33
N TRP A 57 -15.81 -1.86 -34.38
CA TRP A 57 -16.07 -1.76 -32.94
C TRP A 57 -17.19 -2.70 -32.44
N GLN A 58 -17.18 -3.95 -32.92
CA GLN A 58 -18.13 -5.02 -32.60
C GLN A 58 -17.47 -6.10 -31.72
N PRO A 59 -17.62 -6.04 -30.38
CA PRO A 59 -17.15 -7.08 -29.46
C PRO A 59 -17.66 -8.49 -29.77
N GLU A 60 -18.87 -8.58 -30.30
CA GLU A 60 -19.55 -9.84 -30.62
C GLU A 60 -19.06 -10.48 -31.92
N CYS A 61 -18.22 -9.80 -32.71
CA CYS A 61 -17.78 -10.33 -34.00
C CYS A 61 -16.80 -11.49 -33.83
N ALA A 62 -17.29 -12.72 -34.05
CA ALA A 62 -16.51 -13.95 -33.97
C ALA A 62 -15.32 -14.03 -34.94
N ILE A 63 -15.33 -13.26 -36.05
CA ILE A 63 -14.25 -13.27 -37.06
C ILE A 63 -12.92 -12.75 -36.49
N THR A 64 -12.99 -11.85 -35.50
CA THR A 64 -11.82 -11.23 -34.86
C THR A 64 -11.63 -11.68 -33.41
N GLN A 65 -12.24 -12.81 -33.05
CA GLN A 65 -11.98 -13.47 -31.78
C GLN A 65 -10.60 -14.15 -31.81
N LEU A 66 -9.88 -14.01 -30.70
CA LEU A 66 -8.67 -14.74 -30.42
C LEU A 66 -9.03 -16.17 -29.96
N VAL A 67 -8.09 -17.09 -30.16
CA VAL A 67 -8.16 -18.47 -29.68
C VAL A 67 -7.32 -18.58 -28.42
N TYR A 68 -7.89 -19.15 -27.36
CA TYR A 68 -7.14 -19.43 -26.14
C TYR A 68 -6.21 -20.63 -26.35
N ASP A 69 -4.93 -20.44 -26.07
CA ASP A 69 -3.96 -21.51 -25.97
C ASP A 69 -3.78 -21.88 -24.49
N ALA A 70 -4.16 -23.11 -24.13
CA ALA A 70 -4.07 -23.59 -22.75
C ALA A 70 -2.64 -23.98 -22.35
N ASP A 71 -1.77 -24.27 -23.34
CA ASP A 71 -0.39 -24.66 -23.09
C ASP A 71 0.44 -23.46 -22.65
N ASP A 72 0.11 -22.23 -23.08
CA ASP A 72 0.79 -21.01 -22.64
C ASP A 72 -0.09 -19.99 -21.88
N THR A 73 -1.40 -20.23 -21.79
CA THR A 73 -2.39 -19.40 -21.10
C THR A 73 -2.65 -18.03 -21.74
N VAL A 74 -2.31 -17.86 -23.01
CA VAL A 74 -2.49 -16.61 -23.77
C VAL A 74 -3.56 -16.78 -24.85
N TRP A 75 -4.37 -15.75 -25.06
CA TRP A 75 -5.28 -15.66 -26.20
C TRP A 75 -4.56 -15.11 -27.41
N GLN A 76 -4.63 -15.79 -28.56
CA GLN A 76 -3.83 -15.47 -29.73
C GLN A 76 -4.64 -15.51 -31.03
N GLY A 77 -4.23 -14.73 -32.03
CA GLY A 77 -4.88 -14.73 -33.33
C GLY A 77 -4.06 -13.99 -34.38
N VAL A 78 -4.09 -14.49 -35.63
CA VAL A 78 -3.38 -13.89 -36.76
C VAL A 78 -4.38 -13.41 -37.79
N PHE A 79 -4.30 -12.14 -38.16
CA PHE A 79 -5.19 -11.52 -39.14
C PHE A 79 -4.38 -10.84 -40.25
N SER A 80 -4.91 -10.85 -41.48
CA SER A 80 -4.33 -10.11 -42.60
C SER A 80 -4.89 -8.68 -42.59
N VAL A 81 -4.16 -7.76 -41.98
CA VAL A 81 -4.59 -6.37 -41.82
C VAL A 81 -4.15 -5.55 -43.04
N PRO A 82 -5.04 -4.80 -43.71
CA PRO A 82 -4.67 -3.95 -44.84
C PRO A 82 -3.75 -2.78 -44.44
N ALA A 83 -3.15 -2.15 -45.45
CA ALA A 83 -2.41 -0.91 -45.25
C ALA A 83 -3.36 0.19 -44.77
N GLY A 84 -2.97 0.96 -43.76
CA GLY A 84 -3.81 1.99 -43.14
C GLY A 84 -3.38 2.30 -41.71
N SER A 85 -4.11 3.22 -41.08
CA SER A 85 -3.99 3.52 -39.65
C SER A 85 -5.23 3.00 -38.95
N TRP A 86 -5.03 2.11 -38.00
CA TRP A 86 -6.09 1.37 -37.32
C TRP A 86 -6.04 1.62 -35.82
N GLU A 87 -7.16 1.38 -35.15
CA GLU A 87 -7.25 1.38 -33.70
C GLU A 87 -7.94 0.12 -33.19
N TYR A 88 -7.51 -0.41 -32.05
CA TYR A 88 -8.12 -1.61 -31.45
C TYR A 88 -8.05 -1.64 -29.92
N LYS A 89 -8.84 -2.54 -29.34
CA LYS A 89 -8.88 -2.93 -27.92
C LYS A 89 -9.22 -4.41 -27.77
N ALA A 90 -9.00 -4.97 -26.59
CA ALA A 90 -9.54 -6.28 -26.21
C ALA A 90 -10.93 -6.12 -25.61
N ALA A 91 -11.97 -6.66 -26.24
CA ALA A 91 -13.33 -6.73 -25.67
C ALA A 91 -13.62 -8.16 -25.20
N LEU A 92 -14.12 -8.32 -23.98
CA LEU A 92 -14.34 -9.64 -23.39
C LEU A 92 -15.81 -10.07 -23.45
N ASN A 93 -16.00 -11.39 -23.54
CA ASN A 93 -17.32 -12.04 -23.45
C ASN A 93 -18.36 -11.49 -24.46
N GLY A 94 -17.90 -11.02 -25.62
CA GLY A 94 -18.78 -10.52 -26.68
C GLY A 94 -19.45 -9.18 -26.38
N SER A 95 -18.96 -8.40 -25.40
CA SER A 95 -19.54 -7.11 -25.02
C SER A 95 -18.48 -6.08 -24.65
N TRP A 96 -18.90 -4.84 -24.40
CA TRP A 96 -18.02 -3.78 -23.86
C TRP A 96 -18.02 -3.72 -22.33
N ASP A 97 -18.75 -4.59 -21.63
CA ASP A 97 -18.87 -4.55 -20.16
C ASP A 97 -17.50 -4.71 -19.47
N GLU A 98 -16.66 -5.57 -20.02
CA GLU A 98 -15.26 -5.72 -19.64
C GLU A 98 -14.38 -5.64 -20.89
N ASN A 99 -13.45 -4.69 -20.89
CA ASN A 99 -12.55 -4.47 -22.02
C ASN A 99 -11.28 -3.76 -21.56
N TYR A 100 -10.20 -3.95 -22.31
CA TYR A 100 -8.88 -3.45 -21.99
C TYR A 100 -8.26 -2.76 -23.21
N GLY A 101 -7.75 -1.55 -22.98
CA GLY A 101 -7.10 -0.73 -24.01
C GLY A 101 -5.62 -0.52 -23.71
N ALA A 102 -5.10 0.64 -24.12
CA ALA A 102 -3.72 1.05 -23.86
C ALA A 102 -3.34 0.86 -22.39
N ASN A 103 -2.13 0.36 -22.17
CA ASN A 103 -1.53 0.11 -20.86
C ASN A 103 -2.42 -0.76 -19.95
N ALA A 104 -3.00 -1.83 -20.52
CA ALA A 104 -3.84 -2.81 -19.83
C ALA A 104 -4.98 -2.19 -18.99
N THR A 105 -5.38 -0.96 -19.30
CA THR A 105 -6.30 -0.19 -18.46
C THR A 105 -7.73 -0.65 -18.73
N PRO A 106 -8.53 -0.99 -17.70
CA PRO A 106 -9.95 -1.29 -17.86
C PRO A 106 -10.68 -0.11 -18.50
N GLY A 107 -11.36 -0.34 -19.61
CA GLY A 107 -11.98 0.75 -20.37
C GLY A 107 -10.99 1.75 -20.97
N GLY A 108 -9.69 1.41 -21.03
CA GLY A 108 -8.59 2.29 -21.42
C GLY A 108 -8.68 2.84 -22.84
N ALA A 109 -7.76 3.75 -23.18
CA ALA A 109 -7.70 4.36 -24.52
C ALA A 109 -7.50 3.30 -25.63
N ASN A 110 -7.85 3.66 -26.86
CA ASN A 110 -7.60 2.80 -28.01
C ASN A 110 -6.10 2.63 -28.28
N ILE A 111 -5.69 1.50 -28.84
CA ILE A 111 -4.30 1.23 -29.24
C ILE A 111 -4.18 1.44 -30.74
N SER A 112 -3.27 2.33 -31.15
CA SER A 112 -3.01 2.60 -32.56
C SER A 112 -2.14 1.51 -33.20
N LEU A 113 -2.48 1.14 -34.43
CA LEU A 113 -1.76 0.19 -35.28
C LEU A 113 -1.60 0.80 -36.68
N ASP A 114 -0.39 1.25 -37.00
CA ASP A 114 -0.06 1.77 -38.31
C ASP A 114 0.53 0.66 -39.19
N MET A 115 -0.15 0.39 -40.31
CA MET A 115 0.21 -0.62 -41.30
C MET A 115 0.67 0.07 -42.59
N PRO A 116 1.98 0.23 -42.85
CA PRO A 116 2.47 0.87 -44.07
C PRO A 116 2.19 0.05 -45.35
N ALA A 117 1.99 -1.26 -45.20
CA ALA A 117 1.58 -2.18 -46.24
C ALA A 117 0.67 -3.24 -45.63
N ALA A 118 -0.19 -3.86 -46.44
CA ALA A 118 -1.00 -4.99 -45.98
C ALA A 118 -0.11 -6.16 -45.54
N GLY A 119 -0.47 -6.84 -44.46
CA GLY A 119 0.32 -7.95 -43.94
C GLY A 119 -0.32 -8.66 -42.75
N SER A 120 0.27 -9.80 -42.38
CA SER A 120 -0.18 -10.56 -41.22
C SER A 120 0.22 -9.84 -39.92
N VAL A 121 -0.72 -9.70 -39.00
CA VAL A 121 -0.52 -9.18 -37.64
C VAL A 121 -0.95 -10.27 -36.67
N LYS A 122 -0.07 -10.63 -35.74
CA LYS A 122 -0.42 -11.52 -34.64
C LYS A 122 -0.75 -10.67 -33.42
N PHE A 123 -1.89 -10.95 -32.81
CA PHE A 123 -2.38 -10.34 -31.60
C PHE A 123 -2.33 -11.32 -30.45
N TYR A 124 -2.05 -10.81 -29.26
CA TYR A 124 -1.90 -11.55 -28.02
C TYR A 124 -2.69 -10.85 -26.93
N TYR A 125 -3.36 -11.60 -26.08
CA TYR A 125 -3.97 -11.08 -24.87
C TYR A 125 -3.70 -12.02 -23.70
N SER A 126 -3.04 -11.49 -22.67
CA SER A 126 -2.89 -12.16 -21.39
C SER A 126 -4.01 -11.73 -20.46
N HIS A 127 -4.80 -12.67 -19.96
CA HIS A 127 -5.85 -12.33 -18.98
C HIS A 127 -5.26 -11.96 -17.62
N ASP A 128 -4.09 -12.52 -17.26
CA ASP A 128 -3.47 -12.27 -15.96
C ASP A 128 -2.98 -10.82 -15.80
N THR A 129 -2.45 -10.23 -16.87
CA THR A 129 -1.99 -8.83 -16.88
C THR A 129 -3.00 -7.88 -17.53
N HIS A 130 -4.04 -8.42 -18.17
CA HIS A 130 -4.97 -7.75 -19.06
C HIS A 130 -4.32 -7.01 -20.24
N TRP A 131 -3.08 -7.35 -20.57
CA TRP A 131 -2.34 -6.70 -21.64
C TRP A 131 -2.69 -7.30 -22.99
N ILE A 132 -3.09 -6.44 -23.93
CA ILE A 132 -3.23 -6.80 -25.35
C ILE A 132 -2.09 -6.18 -26.13
N ALA A 133 -1.46 -6.98 -27.00
CA ALA A 133 -0.32 -6.57 -27.80
C ALA A 133 -0.45 -7.08 -29.24
N ASP A 134 0.24 -6.40 -30.16
CA ASP A 134 0.43 -6.83 -31.54
C ASP A 134 1.94 -6.88 -31.87
N ASN A 135 2.32 -7.81 -32.75
CA ASN A 135 3.73 -8.00 -33.14
C ASN A 135 4.29 -6.94 -34.11
N ARG A 136 3.58 -5.83 -34.34
CA ARG A 136 4.04 -4.73 -35.20
C ARG A 136 4.48 -3.52 -34.38
N THR A 137 3.71 -3.17 -33.35
CA THR A 137 3.94 -1.99 -32.52
C THR A 137 4.59 -2.31 -31.19
N LYS A 138 4.47 -3.55 -30.71
CA LYS A 138 5.06 -4.02 -29.44
C LYS A 138 6.22 -4.98 -29.69
N THR A 139 7.12 -5.07 -28.72
CA THR A 139 8.14 -6.12 -28.70
C THR A 139 7.53 -7.39 -28.10
N ILE A 140 7.53 -8.49 -28.85
CA ILE A 140 7.12 -9.79 -28.30
C ILE A 140 8.39 -10.48 -27.79
N ALA A 141 8.75 -10.25 -26.52
CA ALA A 141 9.95 -10.79 -25.90
C ALA A 141 9.63 -12.02 -25.04
N VAL A 142 10.20 -13.17 -25.38
CA VAL A 142 10.09 -14.39 -24.58
C VAL A 142 11.43 -14.64 -23.90
N ALA A 143 11.45 -15.24 -22.71
CA ALA A 143 12.68 -15.64 -22.03
C ALA A 143 12.91 -17.16 -22.05
N PRO A 144 13.27 -17.79 -23.19
CA PRO A 144 13.48 -19.23 -23.20
C PRO A 144 14.71 -19.62 -22.40
N GLY A 145 14.62 -20.74 -21.70
CA GLY A 145 15.68 -21.20 -20.83
C GLY A 145 15.45 -22.60 -20.28
N SER A 146 16.40 -23.07 -19.48
CA SER A 146 16.40 -24.39 -18.85
C SER A 146 15.39 -24.56 -17.71
N TYR A 147 14.49 -23.58 -17.52
CA TYR A 147 13.48 -23.53 -16.47
C TYR A 147 12.05 -23.59 -17.01
N GLN A 148 11.87 -23.51 -18.34
CA GLN A 148 10.57 -23.30 -18.95
C GLN A 148 9.60 -24.47 -18.67
N SER A 149 10.10 -25.70 -18.66
CA SER A 149 9.30 -26.87 -18.28
C SER A 149 8.77 -26.77 -16.85
N GLU A 150 9.52 -26.17 -15.92
CA GLU A 150 9.12 -25.98 -14.53
C GLU A 150 7.96 -24.98 -14.37
N ILE A 151 7.84 -24.01 -15.28
CA ILE A 151 6.71 -23.05 -15.29
C ILE A 151 5.54 -23.54 -16.15
N GLY A 152 5.61 -24.76 -16.70
CA GLY A 152 4.53 -25.43 -17.42
C GLY A 152 4.65 -25.43 -18.94
N CYS A 153 5.78 -25.02 -19.52
CA CYS A 153 6.00 -25.18 -20.95
C CYS A 153 6.15 -26.67 -21.32
N PRO A 154 5.83 -27.06 -22.57
CA PRO A 154 6.05 -28.44 -23.04
C PRO A 154 7.51 -28.91 -22.98
N GLY A 155 8.46 -27.98 -22.96
CA GLY A 155 9.89 -28.24 -22.83
C GLY A 155 10.68 -26.97 -22.52
N ASP A 156 12.00 -27.12 -22.48
CA ASP A 156 12.94 -26.03 -22.27
C ASP A 156 13.43 -25.44 -23.60
N TRP A 157 13.93 -24.20 -23.53
CA TRP A 157 14.51 -23.48 -24.69
C TRP A 157 13.55 -23.28 -25.86
N ASP A 158 12.25 -23.16 -25.58
CA ASP A 158 11.22 -22.94 -26.58
C ASP A 158 10.85 -21.45 -26.68
N PRO A 159 11.21 -20.75 -27.77
CA PRO A 159 10.82 -19.36 -27.98
C PRO A 159 9.32 -19.19 -28.22
N GLY A 160 8.60 -20.24 -28.60
CA GLY A 160 7.15 -20.21 -28.81
C GLY A 160 6.32 -20.33 -27.54
N CYS A 161 6.91 -20.73 -26.41
CA CYS A 161 6.15 -20.87 -25.17
C CYS A 161 5.94 -19.51 -24.46
N LEU A 162 4.76 -18.93 -24.60
CA LEU A 162 4.43 -17.62 -24.01
C LEU A 162 4.23 -17.63 -22.48
N ARG A 163 4.40 -18.78 -21.80
CA ARG A 163 4.48 -18.78 -20.33
C ARG A 163 5.66 -17.97 -19.81
N SER A 164 6.72 -17.86 -20.60
CA SER A 164 7.85 -16.97 -20.31
C SER A 164 7.83 -15.68 -21.14
N TRP A 165 6.64 -15.22 -21.55
CA TRP A 165 6.46 -13.93 -22.23
C TRP A 165 6.67 -12.77 -21.25
N LEU A 166 7.62 -11.88 -21.57
CA LEU A 166 7.84 -10.63 -20.85
C LEU A 166 6.89 -9.57 -21.42
N GLN A 167 6.19 -8.87 -20.52
CA GLN A 167 5.07 -7.99 -20.85
C GLN A 167 5.30 -6.56 -20.34
N ASP A 168 4.72 -5.57 -21.01
CA ASP A 168 4.83 -4.14 -20.67
C ASP A 168 3.43 -3.51 -20.53
N PRO A 169 2.67 -3.88 -19.48
CA PRO A 169 1.33 -3.36 -19.27
C PRO A 169 1.28 -1.89 -18.83
N ASP A 170 2.35 -1.30 -18.28
CA ASP A 170 2.37 0.11 -17.86
C ASP A 170 2.90 1.06 -18.95
N GLY A 171 3.56 0.53 -19.97
CA GLY A 171 4.06 1.27 -21.12
C GLY A 171 5.35 2.04 -20.83
N ASP A 172 6.13 1.64 -19.82
CA ASP A 172 7.40 2.27 -19.46
C ASP A 172 8.57 1.86 -20.38
N GLY A 173 8.35 0.85 -21.23
CA GLY A 173 9.34 0.32 -22.17
C GLY A 173 10.25 -0.76 -21.57
N ILE A 174 9.97 -1.24 -20.36
CA ILE A 174 10.64 -2.37 -19.71
C ILE A 174 9.68 -3.55 -19.66
N TYR A 175 10.03 -4.61 -20.37
CA TYR A 175 9.21 -5.81 -20.45
C TYR A 175 9.57 -6.72 -19.28
N VAL A 176 8.56 -7.25 -18.59
CA VAL A 176 8.70 -7.95 -17.32
C VAL A 176 7.99 -9.30 -17.34
N LEU A 177 8.64 -10.32 -16.80
CA LEU A 177 8.04 -11.60 -16.43
C LEU A 177 8.30 -11.84 -14.96
N GLU A 178 7.26 -12.18 -14.19
CA GLU A 178 7.37 -12.57 -12.78
C GLU A 178 6.71 -13.92 -12.57
N THR A 179 7.40 -14.83 -11.87
CA THR A 179 6.87 -16.16 -11.56
C THR A 179 7.50 -16.72 -10.30
N SER A 180 6.71 -17.41 -9.47
CA SER A 180 7.18 -18.18 -8.30
C SER A 180 7.23 -19.69 -8.58
N ALA A 181 6.94 -20.11 -9.81
CA ALA A 181 6.85 -21.52 -10.17
C ALA A 181 8.21 -22.18 -10.43
N ILE A 182 9.31 -21.41 -10.52
CA ILE A 182 10.65 -21.96 -10.73
C ILE A 182 11.19 -22.51 -9.40
N PRO A 183 11.48 -23.82 -9.30
CA PRO A 183 12.04 -24.42 -8.09
C PRO A 183 13.46 -23.92 -7.78
N ALA A 184 13.97 -24.28 -6.60
CA ALA A 184 15.36 -24.03 -6.23
C ALA A 184 16.32 -24.75 -7.18
N GLY A 185 17.29 -24.02 -7.73
CA GLY A 185 18.19 -24.58 -8.73
C GLY A 185 19.06 -23.55 -9.43
N ASN A 186 19.93 -24.04 -10.31
CA ASN A 186 20.71 -23.20 -11.22
C ASN A 186 20.13 -23.37 -12.62
N TYR A 187 19.84 -22.24 -13.26
CA TYR A 187 19.17 -22.18 -14.55
C TYR A 187 19.89 -21.18 -15.45
N GLU A 188 19.53 -21.20 -16.72
CA GLU A 188 20.02 -20.26 -17.71
C GLU A 188 18.93 -19.91 -18.72
N PHE A 189 19.01 -18.71 -19.30
CA PHE A 189 18.02 -18.24 -20.28
C PHE A 189 18.63 -17.26 -21.29
N LYS A 190 17.84 -16.93 -22.31
CA LYS A 190 18.06 -15.86 -23.28
C LYS A 190 16.76 -15.10 -23.52
N ILE A 191 16.83 -13.95 -24.18
CA ILE A 191 15.64 -13.29 -24.72
C ILE A 191 15.51 -13.63 -26.21
N ALA A 192 14.38 -14.19 -26.60
CA ALA A 192 14.00 -14.42 -28.00
C ALA A 192 12.89 -13.45 -28.40
N ILE A 193 12.91 -12.98 -29.66
CA ILE A 193 11.96 -11.99 -30.16
C ILE A 193 11.01 -12.64 -31.18
N ASN A 194 9.73 -12.30 -31.08
CA ASN A 194 8.67 -12.77 -31.99
C ASN A 194 8.58 -14.29 -32.09
N GLU A 195 8.68 -14.97 -30.94
CA GLU A 195 8.53 -16.43 -30.83
C GLU A 195 9.53 -17.23 -31.67
N SER A 196 10.66 -16.62 -32.03
CA SER A 196 11.69 -17.21 -32.88
C SER A 196 13.08 -16.91 -32.34
N TRP A 197 14.04 -17.75 -32.70
CA TRP A 197 15.46 -17.52 -32.45
C TRP A 197 16.11 -16.57 -33.47
N ASP A 198 15.39 -16.15 -34.52
CA ASP A 198 15.91 -15.27 -35.59
C ASP A 198 16.49 -13.96 -35.05
N GLU A 199 15.88 -13.39 -34.01
CA GLU A 199 16.42 -12.28 -33.24
C GLU A 199 16.42 -12.67 -31.76
N ASN A 200 17.61 -12.76 -31.15
CA ASN A 200 17.76 -13.10 -29.75
C ASN A 200 18.96 -12.40 -29.10
N TYR A 201 18.91 -12.24 -27.79
CA TYR A 201 19.91 -11.55 -26.99
C TYR A 201 20.31 -12.39 -25.78
N GLY A 202 21.62 -12.54 -25.59
CA GLY A 202 22.22 -13.25 -24.47
C GLY A 202 22.89 -12.32 -23.46
N ALA A 203 23.87 -12.85 -22.72
CA ALA A 203 24.64 -12.13 -21.71
C ALA A 203 25.18 -10.78 -22.21
N GLY A 204 24.92 -9.73 -21.44
CA GLY A 204 25.28 -8.36 -21.78
C GLY A 204 24.42 -7.72 -22.88
N GLY A 205 23.28 -8.31 -23.24
CA GLY A 205 22.42 -7.80 -24.32
C GLY A 205 22.99 -8.02 -25.71
N VAL A 206 23.93 -8.97 -25.86
CA VAL A 206 24.63 -9.22 -27.12
C VAL A 206 23.75 -10.08 -28.03
N PRO A 207 23.54 -9.67 -29.31
CA PRO A 207 22.88 -10.51 -30.31
C PRO A 207 23.56 -11.87 -30.44
N ASP A 208 22.78 -12.96 -30.40
CA ASP A 208 23.29 -14.34 -30.39
C ASP A 208 24.31 -14.63 -29.29
N GLY A 209 24.29 -13.83 -28.21
CA GLY A 209 25.26 -13.89 -27.13
C GLY A 209 25.19 -15.19 -26.31
N PRO A 210 26.09 -15.36 -25.33
CA PRO A 210 26.04 -16.49 -24.39
C PRO A 210 24.73 -16.54 -23.60
N ASN A 211 24.38 -17.70 -23.04
CA ASN A 211 23.25 -17.81 -22.12
C ASN A 211 23.49 -17.01 -20.82
N ILE A 212 22.41 -16.55 -20.18
CA ILE A 212 22.45 -15.79 -18.93
C ILE A 212 22.15 -16.74 -17.77
N PRO A 213 23.12 -17.03 -16.88
CA PRO A 213 22.89 -17.89 -15.73
C PRO A 213 22.14 -17.15 -14.61
N PHE A 214 21.30 -17.87 -13.87
CA PHE A 214 20.72 -17.41 -12.60
C PHE A 214 20.50 -18.57 -11.64
N THR A 215 20.33 -18.25 -10.35
CA THR A 215 20.12 -19.22 -9.29
C THR A 215 18.87 -18.85 -8.52
N VAL A 216 17.99 -19.84 -8.28
CA VAL A 216 16.85 -19.73 -7.37
C VAL A 216 17.25 -20.38 -6.05
N PRO A 217 17.41 -19.62 -4.94
CA PRO A 217 17.93 -20.16 -3.69
C PRO A 217 16.99 -21.13 -2.94
N ALA A 218 15.68 -20.97 -3.11
CA ALA A 218 14.65 -21.75 -2.44
C ALA A 218 13.38 -21.80 -3.29
N ASP A 219 12.60 -22.88 -3.15
CA ASP A 219 11.32 -23.05 -3.84
C ASP A 219 10.34 -21.92 -3.49
N GLY A 220 9.52 -21.50 -4.46
CA GLY A 220 8.46 -20.52 -4.25
C GLY A 220 8.93 -19.06 -4.24
N LEU A 221 10.23 -18.77 -4.38
CA LEU A 221 10.72 -17.41 -4.52
C LEU A 221 10.27 -16.79 -5.85
N LYS A 222 9.79 -15.55 -5.80
CA LYS A 222 9.45 -14.78 -7.00
C LYS A 222 10.71 -14.52 -7.82
N VAL A 223 10.77 -15.02 -9.04
CA VAL A 223 11.80 -14.70 -10.02
C VAL A 223 11.26 -13.63 -10.95
N ARG A 224 12.03 -12.55 -11.13
CA ARG A 224 11.68 -11.42 -11.99
C ARG A 224 12.70 -11.28 -13.11
N PHE A 225 12.26 -11.45 -14.35
CA PHE A 225 13.05 -11.18 -15.56
C PHE A 225 12.65 -9.81 -16.12
N THR A 226 13.62 -9.04 -16.58
CA THR A 226 13.37 -7.78 -17.29
C THR A 226 14.15 -7.70 -18.59
N PHE A 227 13.56 -7.02 -19.57
CA PHE A 227 14.20 -6.70 -20.84
C PHE A 227 13.83 -5.29 -21.30
N ASN A 228 14.85 -4.47 -21.56
CA ASN A 228 14.68 -3.18 -22.21
C ASN A 228 15.09 -3.30 -23.69
N PRO A 229 14.15 -3.29 -24.65
CA PRO A 229 14.47 -3.45 -26.07
C PRO A 229 15.23 -2.28 -26.67
N ALA A 230 15.21 -1.09 -26.06
CA ALA A 230 15.95 0.08 -26.55
C ALA A 230 17.45 0.00 -26.22
N THR A 231 17.79 -0.49 -25.03
CA THR A 231 19.19 -0.60 -24.57
C THR A 231 19.75 -2.02 -24.67
N LYS A 232 18.88 -3.01 -24.94
CA LYS A 232 19.15 -4.45 -24.84
C LYS A 232 19.58 -4.89 -23.44
N ALA A 233 19.31 -4.10 -22.40
CA ALA A 233 19.57 -4.48 -21.03
C ALA A 233 18.65 -5.63 -20.62
N ILE A 234 19.23 -6.69 -20.05
CA ILE A 234 18.54 -7.86 -19.54
C ILE A 234 18.92 -8.02 -18.07
N SER A 235 17.95 -8.26 -17.20
CA SER A 235 18.21 -8.62 -15.80
C SER A 235 17.30 -9.75 -15.33
N VAL A 236 17.76 -10.47 -14.31
CA VAL A 236 16.99 -11.46 -13.58
C VAL A 236 17.30 -11.33 -12.09
N GLY A 237 16.26 -11.33 -11.26
CA GLY A 237 16.36 -11.28 -9.79
C GLY A 237 15.47 -12.34 -9.14
N THR A 238 15.83 -12.78 -7.94
CA THR A 238 15.07 -13.78 -7.17
C THR A 238 14.72 -13.25 -5.78
N GLY A 239 13.45 -13.36 -5.39
CA GLY A 239 12.88 -12.77 -4.18
C GLY A 239 12.77 -11.26 -4.28
N HIS A 240 12.68 -10.62 -3.11
CA HIS A 240 13.00 -9.20 -2.98
C HIS A 240 14.49 -9.01 -3.26
N GLY A 241 14.86 -7.93 -3.94
CA GLY A 241 16.22 -7.77 -4.44
C GLY A 241 16.70 -6.33 -4.30
N ASN A 242 18.02 -6.17 -4.31
CA ASN A 242 18.64 -4.84 -4.34
C ASN A 242 18.50 -4.25 -5.76
N ASP A 243 17.40 -3.59 -6.05
CA ASP A 243 17.00 -3.08 -7.37
C ASP A 243 16.79 -1.55 -7.41
N ASN A 244 17.29 -0.84 -6.40
CA ASN A 244 17.06 0.57 -6.12
C ASN A 244 15.60 0.88 -5.75
N ASN A 245 14.96 -0.04 -5.05
CA ASN A 245 13.65 0.15 -4.45
C ASN A 245 13.69 -0.34 -3.00
N VAL A 246 12.96 0.34 -2.11
CA VAL A 246 12.81 -0.15 -0.74
C VAL A 246 11.36 -0.59 -0.59
N GLU A 247 11.14 -1.88 -0.34
CA GLU A 247 9.79 -2.43 -0.23
C GLU A 247 9.17 -2.20 1.16
N TYR A 248 8.23 -1.24 1.25
CA TYR A 248 7.74 -0.73 2.54
C TYR A 248 7.01 -1.76 3.41
N PHE A 249 6.35 -2.75 2.80
CA PHE A 249 5.61 -3.78 3.53
C PHE A 249 6.54 -4.72 4.33
N GLY A 250 7.76 -4.94 3.84
CA GLY A 250 8.78 -5.73 4.53
C GLY A 250 9.38 -5.00 5.74
N LEU A 251 9.33 -3.66 5.75
CA LEU A 251 9.91 -2.85 6.81
C LEU A 251 9.14 -2.98 8.13
N GLY A 252 9.84 -3.11 9.25
CA GLY A 252 9.16 -3.24 10.53
C GLY A 252 10.00 -3.01 11.78
N HIS A 253 9.45 -2.26 12.73
CA HIS A 253 9.92 -2.15 14.10
C HIS A 253 8.73 -1.92 15.04
N ASN A 254 8.69 -2.63 16.16
CA ASN A 254 7.73 -2.40 17.23
C ASN A 254 8.46 -2.38 18.58
N SER A 255 8.61 -1.20 19.19
CA SER A 255 9.44 -1.05 20.40
C SER A 255 8.84 -1.71 21.65
N GLN A 256 7.59 -2.17 21.58
CA GLN A 256 6.89 -2.94 22.62
C GLN A 256 7.10 -4.46 22.51
N SER A 257 7.74 -4.94 21.45
CA SER A 257 8.05 -6.35 21.24
C SER A 257 9.53 -6.66 21.52
N ASP A 258 9.77 -7.76 22.22
CA ASP A 258 11.11 -8.26 22.55
C ASP A 258 11.91 -8.75 21.33
N LEU A 259 11.22 -9.03 20.21
CA LEU A 259 11.86 -9.26 18.92
C LEU A 259 12.62 -8.01 18.46
N TYR A 260 12.05 -6.82 18.66
CA TYR A 260 12.54 -5.57 18.08
C TYR A 260 13.30 -4.69 19.07
N ARG A 261 13.06 -4.82 20.38
CA ARG A 261 13.75 -4.01 21.39
C ARG A 261 13.94 -4.77 22.69
N VAL A 262 15.19 -4.83 23.16
CA VAL A 262 15.54 -5.45 24.45
C VAL A 262 16.58 -4.59 25.20
N PRO A 263 16.35 -4.23 26.47
CA PRO A 263 15.13 -4.42 27.26
C PRO A 263 13.99 -3.49 26.83
N PHE A 264 12.77 -3.87 27.19
CA PHE A 264 11.59 -3.02 27.04
C PHE A 264 11.59 -1.86 28.07
N GLY A 265 11.04 -0.71 27.69
CA GLY A 265 10.82 0.41 28.58
C GLY A 265 12.04 1.29 28.87
N ALA A 266 11.96 2.05 29.97
CA ALA A 266 13.02 2.94 30.42
C ALA A 266 14.21 2.17 30.99
N VAL A 267 15.42 2.70 30.82
CA VAL A 267 16.66 2.04 31.23
C VAL A 267 17.53 2.93 32.10
N ASN A 268 18.50 2.33 32.80
CA ASN A 268 19.50 3.07 33.56
C ASN A 268 20.75 3.34 32.70
N PRO A 269 21.54 4.37 33.04
CA PRO A 269 22.86 4.57 32.42
C PRO A 269 23.71 3.29 32.48
N GLY A 270 24.39 2.98 31.37
CA GLY A 270 25.20 1.78 31.20
C GLY A 270 24.43 0.52 30.79
N THR A 271 23.09 0.56 30.75
CA THR A 271 22.28 -0.60 30.31
C THR A 271 22.27 -0.67 28.79
N PRO A 272 22.78 -1.75 28.16
CA PRO A 272 22.71 -1.91 26.71
C PRO A 272 21.25 -2.09 26.24
N VAL A 273 20.87 -1.38 25.18
CA VAL A 273 19.59 -1.51 24.49
C VAL A 273 19.85 -2.01 23.07
N THR A 274 19.41 -3.23 22.80
CA THR A 274 19.42 -3.81 21.46
C THR A 274 18.17 -3.35 20.71
N LEU A 275 18.38 -2.81 19.51
CA LEU A 275 17.33 -2.50 18.56
C LEU A 275 17.44 -3.44 17.36
N ARG A 276 16.32 -4.04 16.93
CA ARG A 276 16.22 -4.76 15.67
C ARG A 276 15.25 -4.09 14.70
N PHE A 277 15.49 -4.29 13.42
CA PHE A 277 14.67 -3.79 12.33
C PHE A 277 14.49 -4.90 11.29
N ARG A 278 13.24 -5.15 10.88
CA ARG A 278 12.89 -6.14 9.85
C ARG A 278 12.89 -5.48 8.48
N THR A 279 13.40 -6.18 7.47
CA THR A 279 13.13 -5.92 6.05
C THR A 279 12.73 -7.22 5.38
N TYR A 280 12.15 -7.17 4.19
CA TYR A 280 12.11 -8.36 3.35
C TYR A 280 13.53 -8.89 3.08
N ALA A 281 13.65 -10.18 2.83
CA ALA A 281 14.94 -10.83 2.63
C ALA A 281 15.59 -10.32 1.34
N ASN A 282 16.83 -9.85 1.42
CA ASN A 282 17.61 -9.29 0.30
C ASN A 282 17.07 -8.02 -0.38
N ASP A 283 16.00 -7.40 0.14
CA ASP A 283 15.41 -6.14 -0.36
C ASP A 283 16.36 -4.94 -0.23
N VAL A 284 17.12 -4.84 0.88
CA VAL A 284 17.90 -3.63 1.17
C VAL A 284 19.40 -3.88 1.30
N THR A 285 20.17 -2.88 0.88
CA THR A 285 21.64 -2.87 0.99
C THR A 285 22.12 -2.44 2.38
N SER A 286 21.44 -1.51 3.05
CA SER A 286 21.84 -1.05 4.38
C SER A 286 20.70 -0.52 5.25
N VAL A 287 20.83 -0.68 6.56
CA VAL A 287 19.98 -0.07 7.57
C VAL A 287 20.85 0.66 8.59
N ARG A 288 20.45 1.87 8.97
CA ARG A 288 21.12 2.68 10.00
C ARG A 288 20.10 3.29 10.94
N VAL A 289 20.46 3.41 12.20
CA VAL A 289 19.70 4.14 13.22
C VAL A 289 20.25 5.56 13.29
N ARG A 290 19.38 6.55 13.10
CA ARG A 290 19.67 7.92 13.54
C ARG A 290 19.28 8.01 15.00
N LEU A 291 20.22 8.37 15.86
CA LEU A 291 20.04 8.55 17.30
C LEU A 291 20.31 10.02 17.67
N TYR A 292 19.47 10.59 18.54
CA TYR A 292 19.73 11.89 19.15
C TYR A 292 19.63 11.79 20.67
N ASP A 293 20.70 12.20 21.35
CA ASP A 293 20.85 12.13 22.79
C ASP A 293 20.73 13.53 23.40
N THR A 294 19.67 13.76 24.20
CA THR A 294 19.43 15.06 24.85
C THR A 294 20.45 15.38 25.94
N SER A 295 21.16 14.39 26.49
CA SER A 295 22.14 14.59 27.58
C SER A 295 23.41 15.29 27.10
N VAL A 296 23.71 15.17 25.81
CA VAL A 296 24.87 15.77 25.14
C VAL A 296 24.49 16.65 23.96
N ASN A 297 23.19 16.74 23.63
CA ASN A 297 22.65 17.49 22.49
C ASN A 297 23.32 17.09 21.17
N GLN A 298 23.45 15.79 20.92
CA GLN A 298 24.20 15.24 19.80
C GLN A 298 23.38 14.26 18.97
N GLU A 299 23.54 14.34 17.66
CA GLU A 299 23.05 13.36 16.69
C GLU A 299 24.17 12.38 16.30
N THR A 300 23.82 11.11 16.09
CA THR A 300 24.73 10.07 15.61
C THR A 300 23.99 9.11 14.68
N PHE A 301 24.70 8.57 13.68
CA PHE A 301 24.19 7.53 12.79
C PHE A 301 24.94 6.24 13.07
N LEU A 302 24.22 5.22 13.52
CA LEU A 302 24.76 3.91 13.86
C LEU A 302 24.39 2.92 12.75
N PRO A 303 25.36 2.29 12.07
CA PRO A 303 25.04 1.18 11.17
C PRO A 303 24.42 0.03 11.96
N MET A 304 23.48 -0.68 11.34
CA MET A 304 22.96 -1.93 11.86
C MET A 304 23.62 -3.11 11.13
N GLU A 305 23.87 -4.19 11.87
CA GLU A 305 24.41 -5.44 11.35
C GLU A 305 23.27 -6.40 11.03
N ARG A 306 23.32 -7.07 9.89
CA ARG A 306 22.34 -8.11 9.54
C ARG A 306 22.61 -9.37 10.36
N VAL A 307 21.75 -9.69 11.31
CA VAL A 307 21.92 -10.78 12.28
C VAL A 307 21.10 -12.03 11.98
N ALA A 308 20.06 -11.93 11.14
CA ALA A 308 19.33 -13.07 10.59
C ALA A 308 19.00 -12.81 9.12
N ARG A 309 18.96 -13.88 8.32
CA ARG A 309 18.69 -13.81 6.89
C ARG A 309 17.67 -14.83 6.44
N GLY A 310 16.74 -14.43 5.57
CA GLY A 310 15.76 -15.34 4.94
C GLY A 310 14.96 -16.18 5.95
N VAL A 311 14.67 -15.62 7.12
CA VAL A 311 13.86 -16.28 8.15
C VAL A 311 12.40 -15.84 8.03
N SER A 312 11.47 -16.52 8.72
CA SER A 312 10.09 -16.03 8.79
C SER A 312 10.04 -14.57 9.25
N CYS A 313 9.16 -13.78 8.64
CA CYS A 313 8.91 -12.40 9.06
C CYS A 313 8.24 -12.27 10.43
N TYR A 314 7.88 -13.41 11.06
CA TYR A 314 7.14 -13.50 12.33
C TYR A 314 5.86 -12.64 12.34
N ASP A 315 5.22 -12.54 11.18
CA ASP A 315 4.04 -11.74 10.93
C ASP A 315 2.96 -12.64 10.30
N PRO A 316 1.85 -12.93 11.00
CA PRO A 316 0.78 -13.76 10.47
C PRO A 316 0.12 -13.21 9.20
N ALA A 317 0.27 -11.90 8.92
CA ALA A 317 -0.24 -11.30 7.68
C ALA A 317 0.67 -11.58 6.47
N GLN A 318 1.88 -12.09 6.68
CA GLN A 318 2.89 -12.35 5.65
C GLN A 318 3.51 -13.75 5.85
N PRO A 319 2.70 -14.83 5.81
CA PRO A 319 3.16 -16.18 6.17
C PRO A 319 4.13 -16.79 5.15
N ASP A 320 4.03 -16.35 3.89
CA ASP A 320 4.83 -16.87 2.77
C ASP A 320 6.08 -16.03 2.49
N GLU A 321 6.26 -14.92 3.22
CA GLU A 321 7.39 -14.02 3.04
C GLU A 321 8.57 -14.37 3.95
N SER A 322 9.77 -14.11 3.43
CA SER A 322 11.01 -14.23 4.17
C SER A 322 11.64 -12.87 4.43
N CYS A 323 12.24 -12.72 5.61
CA CYS A 323 12.75 -11.45 6.10
C CYS A 323 14.19 -11.54 6.62
N ASP A 324 14.87 -10.40 6.56
CA ASP A 324 16.14 -10.16 7.22
C ASP A 324 15.94 -9.31 8.48
N TYR A 325 16.73 -9.61 9.52
CA TYR A 325 16.75 -8.81 10.75
C TYR A 325 18.09 -8.11 10.90
N TRP A 326 18.03 -6.80 11.03
CA TRP A 326 19.15 -5.90 11.27
C TRP A 326 19.18 -5.53 12.74
N GLN A 327 20.37 -5.41 13.33
CA GLN A 327 20.54 -5.15 14.77
C GLN A 327 21.63 -4.11 15.04
N THR A 328 21.40 -3.27 16.04
CA THR A 328 22.46 -2.47 16.67
C THR A 328 22.22 -2.42 18.19
N THR A 329 23.26 -2.05 18.94
CA THR A 329 23.19 -1.92 20.40
C THR A 329 23.63 -0.52 20.82
N ILE A 330 22.82 0.13 21.64
CA ILE A 330 23.04 1.47 22.18
C ILE A 330 23.23 1.36 23.69
N THR A 331 24.29 1.96 24.22
CA THR A 331 24.54 1.99 25.67
C THR A 331 24.57 3.43 26.16
N PRO A 332 23.45 4.00 26.64
CA PRO A 332 23.42 5.38 27.13
C PRO A 332 24.32 5.54 28.35
N ALA A 333 25.21 6.53 28.34
CA ALA A 333 26.13 6.78 29.46
C ALA A 333 25.58 7.75 30.51
N ARG A 334 24.54 8.52 30.19
CA ARG A 334 24.00 9.60 31.02
C ARG A 334 22.48 9.58 31.04
N MET A 335 21.90 10.19 32.07
CA MET A 335 20.46 10.42 32.14
C MET A 335 20.01 11.38 31.04
N GLY A 336 18.84 11.13 30.46
CA GLY A 336 18.32 11.88 29.35
C GLY A 336 17.27 11.10 28.57
N THR A 337 16.92 11.60 27.39
CA THR A 337 16.04 10.94 26.45
C THR A 337 16.80 10.72 25.15
N LEU A 338 16.74 9.49 24.64
CA LEU A 338 17.21 9.19 23.30
C LEU A 338 16.02 9.15 22.35
N TYR A 339 16.16 9.84 21.22
CA TYR A 339 15.20 9.79 20.12
C TYR A 339 15.82 9.04 18.95
N TYR A 340 15.16 8.00 18.46
CA TYR A 340 15.69 7.20 17.37
C TYR A 340 14.68 6.92 16.25
N ARG A 341 15.22 6.73 15.04
CA ARG A 341 14.49 6.30 13.84
C ARG A 341 15.43 5.56 12.89
N PHE A 342 14.87 4.86 11.92
CA PHE A 342 15.63 4.08 10.95
C PHE A 342 15.70 4.80 9.62
N ILE A 343 16.85 4.65 8.97
CA ILE A 343 17.10 5.06 7.59
C ILE A 343 17.51 3.80 6.85
N VAL A 344 16.75 3.47 5.82
CA VAL A 344 16.83 2.23 5.06
C VAL A 344 17.23 2.58 3.64
N THR A 345 18.21 1.91 3.08
CA THR A 345 18.69 2.18 1.72
C THR A 345 18.76 0.91 0.90
N ASP A 346 18.29 1.00 -0.33
CA ASP A 346 18.62 0.06 -1.39
C ASP A 346 19.20 0.82 -2.58
N GLY A 347 20.47 0.58 -2.90
CA GLY A 347 21.20 1.34 -3.91
C GLY A 347 20.99 2.87 -3.80
N SER A 348 20.31 3.46 -4.79
CA SER A 348 19.96 4.89 -4.82
C SER A 348 18.67 5.26 -4.08
N ALA A 349 17.82 4.30 -3.72
CA ALA A 349 16.60 4.54 -2.96
C ALA A 349 16.89 4.69 -1.47
N THR A 350 16.11 5.55 -0.80
CA THR A 350 16.16 5.75 0.64
C THR A 350 14.74 5.88 1.19
N ALA A 351 14.46 5.14 2.25
CA ALA A 351 13.24 5.25 3.04
C ALA A 351 13.56 5.58 4.50
N TYR A 352 12.59 6.16 5.18
CA TYR A 352 12.65 6.47 6.61
C TYR A 352 11.59 5.64 7.32
N TYR A 353 11.89 5.19 8.53
CA TYR A 353 10.92 4.49 9.37
C TYR A 353 10.99 5.03 10.80
N ALA A 354 9.86 5.53 11.29
CA ALA A 354 9.72 6.12 12.62
C ALA A 354 8.47 5.58 13.31
N ASP A 355 8.20 6.02 14.53
CA ASP A 355 6.92 5.74 15.18
C ASP A 355 5.79 6.35 14.33
N ASP A 356 4.60 5.78 14.44
CA ASP A 356 3.46 6.31 13.70
C ASP A 356 2.94 7.62 14.32
N GLN A 357 1.84 8.13 13.79
CA GLN A 357 1.23 9.36 14.29
C GLN A 357 0.73 9.28 15.75
N PHE A 358 0.56 8.07 16.33
CA PHE A 358 0.12 7.89 17.71
C PHE A 358 1.25 8.07 18.71
N LYS A 359 2.51 7.83 18.31
CA LYS A 359 3.72 8.04 19.13
C LYS A 359 3.69 7.26 20.45
N ASP A 360 3.22 6.03 20.40
CA ASP A 360 3.04 5.15 21.56
C ASP A 360 4.12 4.05 21.66
N GLY A 361 5.09 4.07 20.74
CA GLY A 361 6.16 3.08 20.67
C GLY A 361 5.73 1.73 20.11
N GLY A 362 4.52 1.60 19.58
CA GLY A 362 4.02 0.43 18.88
C GLY A 362 4.70 0.22 17.52
N TRP A 363 3.92 -0.22 16.53
CA TRP A 363 4.38 -0.32 15.16
C TRP A 363 4.62 1.06 14.56
N GLY A 364 5.64 1.15 13.73
CA GLY A 364 5.95 2.39 13.00
C GLY A 364 5.37 2.44 11.60
N GLU A 365 5.80 3.48 10.89
CA GLU A 365 5.39 3.76 9.53
C GLU A 365 6.60 4.08 8.66
N ALA A 366 6.61 3.52 7.44
CA ALA A 366 7.60 3.80 6.41
C ALA A 366 7.20 5.04 5.59
N THR A 367 8.15 5.92 5.31
CA THR A 367 7.91 7.15 4.54
C THR A 367 9.05 7.44 3.56
N PRO A 368 8.74 8.03 2.38
CA PRO A 368 9.76 8.39 1.38
C PRO A 368 10.54 9.65 1.77
N SER A 369 9.94 10.48 2.64
CA SER A 369 10.57 11.66 3.21
C SER A 369 10.63 11.55 4.71
N MET A 370 11.62 12.19 5.31
CA MET A 370 11.79 12.21 6.75
C MET A 370 10.58 12.85 7.45
N ILE A 371 9.88 12.09 8.28
CA ILE A 371 8.92 12.59 9.27
C ILE A 371 9.49 12.35 10.67
N ASP A 372 9.47 13.39 11.52
CA ASP A 372 10.05 13.28 12.86
C ASP A 372 9.02 12.83 13.91
N ASN A 373 8.76 11.52 13.88
CA ASN A 373 8.04 10.78 14.91
C ASN A 373 9.00 9.79 15.58
N SER A 374 10.16 10.26 16.02
CA SER A 374 11.19 9.39 16.58
C SER A 374 10.67 8.58 17.79
N TYR A 375 11.03 7.29 17.85
CA TYR A 375 10.85 6.45 19.02
C TYR A 375 11.67 6.95 20.20
N VAL A 376 11.27 6.58 21.41
CA VAL A 376 11.84 7.11 22.65
C VAL A 376 12.48 6.02 23.52
N ILE A 377 13.69 6.30 24.02
CA ILE A 377 14.31 5.59 25.13
C ILE A 377 14.55 6.59 26.26
N THR A 378 13.84 6.43 27.37
CA THR A 378 14.07 7.23 28.57
C THR A 378 15.18 6.60 29.40
N VAL A 379 16.21 7.39 29.71
CA VAL A 379 17.32 6.99 30.59
C VAL A 379 17.16 7.71 31.91
N PHE A 380 16.78 6.96 32.95
CA PHE A 380 16.35 7.52 34.22
C PHE A 380 17.33 7.23 35.35
N ASP A 381 17.18 7.98 36.44
CA ASP A 381 18.01 7.86 37.64
C ASP A 381 17.95 6.43 38.21
N PRO A 382 19.08 5.71 38.35
CA PRO A 382 19.13 4.41 39.02
C PRO A 382 18.54 4.39 40.44
N LEU A 383 18.51 5.53 41.11
CA LEU A 383 17.93 5.68 42.45
C LEU A 383 16.42 5.92 42.43
N PHE A 384 15.81 6.16 41.27
CA PHE A 384 14.37 6.27 41.14
C PHE A 384 13.72 4.90 41.42
N LYS A 385 12.97 4.85 42.51
CA LYS A 385 12.18 3.67 42.87
C LYS A 385 10.72 3.96 42.58
N PRO A 386 10.10 3.31 41.57
CA PRO A 386 8.66 3.41 41.41
C PRO A 386 7.98 2.91 42.68
N ILE A 387 6.85 3.53 43.03
CA ILE A 387 6.09 3.16 44.22
C ILE A 387 5.60 1.71 44.05
N PRO A 388 6.04 0.75 44.89
CA PRO A 388 5.83 -0.68 44.60
C PRO A 388 4.36 -1.05 44.41
N TRP A 389 3.46 -0.57 45.27
CA TRP A 389 2.04 -0.87 45.16
C TRP A 389 1.39 -0.25 43.91
N MET A 390 1.92 0.87 43.40
CA MET A 390 1.35 1.57 42.24
C MET A 390 1.60 0.80 40.94
N ARG A 391 2.69 0.02 40.88
CA ARG A 391 3.01 -0.86 39.74
C ARG A 391 1.92 -1.92 39.53
N ASP A 392 1.39 -2.45 40.62
CA ASP A 392 0.42 -3.56 40.62
C ASP A 392 -1.01 -3.06 40.90
N ALA A 393 -1.22 -1.74 40.94
CA ALA A 393 -2.50 -1.14 41.29
C ALA A 393 -3.51 -1.26 40.16
N VAL A 394 -4.75 -1.60 40.52
CA VAL A 394 -5.92 -1.35 39.66
C VAL A 394 -6.46 0.03 40.03
N ILE A 395 -6.33 1.00 39.12
CA ILE A 395 -6.75 2.39 39.36
C ILE A 395 -8.22 2.57 38.94
N TYR A 396 -9.05 3.04 39.88
CA TYR A 396 -10.43 3.44 39.62
C TYR A 396 -10.57 4.96 39.76
N GLN A 397 -10.70 5.67 38.63
CA GLN A 397 -10.85 7.13 38.62
C GLN A 397 -12.31 7.53 38.91
N ILE A 398 -12.50 8.37 39.93
CA ILE A 398 -13.81 8.91 40.32
C ILE A 398 -13.88 10.39 39.95
N PHE A 399 -14.94 10.77 39.24
CA PHE A 399 -15.36 12.18 39.13
C PHE A 399 -16.38 12.45 40.24
N PRO A 400 -16.03 13.18 41.34
CA PRO A 400 -16.85 13.21 42.55
C PRO A 400 -18.31 13.63 42.33
N ASP A 401 -18.52 14.68 41.52
CA ASP A 401 -19.85 15.22 41.17
C ASP A 401 -20.74 14.23 40.39
N ARG A 402 -20.15 13.19 39.78
CA ARG A 402 -20.84 12.26 38.85
C ARG A 402 -20.73 10.79 39.23
N PHE A 403 -20.08 10.48 40.34
CA PHE A 403 -19.91 9.10 40.77
C PHE A 403 -21.07 8.61 41.64
N ARG A 404 -21.36 9.32 42.74
CA ARG A 404 -22.50 9.02 43.61
C ARG A 404 -22.80 10.19 44.55
N ASN A 405 -24.04 10.66 44.54
CA ASN A 405 -24.52 11.54 45.61
C ASN A 405 -24.77 10.70 46.87
N GLY A 406 -23.87 10.82 47.85
CA GLY A 406 -23.97 10.09 49.12
C GLY A 406 -24.84 10.78 50.17
N ARG A 407 -25.07 12.10 50.07
CA ARG A 407 -25.80 12.93 51.04
C ARG A 407 -26.29 14.22 50.36
N SER A 408 -27.61 14.40 50.21
CA SER A 408 -28.17 15.56 49.50
C SER A 408 -28.08 16.89 50.25
N ASN A 409 -27.72 16.90 51.54
CA ASN A 409 -27.65 18.13 52.32
C ASN A 409 -26.41 18.99 51.99
N ASN A 410 -25.46 18.46 51.21
CA ASN A 410 -24.32 19.20 50.68
C ASN A 410 -24.44 19.50 49.18
N ASP A 411 -25.59 19.20 48.57
CA ASP A 411 -25.85 19.52 47.17
C ASP A 411 -25.81 21.05 46.99
N PRO A 412 -25.21 21.55 45.89
CA PRO A 412 -25.38 22.95 45.52
C PRO A 412 -26.86 23.24 45.30
N ARG A 413 -27.33 24.40 45.76
CA ARG A 413 -28.72 24.86 45.70
C ARG A 413 -29.01 25.64 44.42
N GLY A 414 -27.98 25.96 43.63
CA GLY A 414 -28.10 26.76 42.41
C GLY A 414 -28.24 28.27 42.66
N THR A 415 -28.20 28.68 43.93
CA THR A 415 -28.35 30.07 44.39
C THR A 415 -27.07 30.62 45.02
N GLU A 416 -25.98 29.84 45.05
CA GLU A 416 -24.69 30.21 45.63
C GLU A 416 -23.97 31.34 44.88
N PRO A 417 -23.08 32.10 45.57
CA PRO A 417 -22.24 33.13 44.94
C PRO A 417 -21.25 32.53 43.91
N ARG A 418 -21.04 33.28 42.83
CA ARG A 418 -20.41 32.87 41.55
C ARG A 418 -18.88 32.72 41.60
N TYR A 419 -18.33 32.02 40.61
CA TYR A 419 -16.95 32.20 40.12
C TYR A 419 -16.99 32.86 38.73
N GLY A 420 -17.11 34.19 38.68
CA GLY A 420 -17.18 34.96 37.42
C GLY A 420 -17.36 36.47 37.64
N TYR A 421 -16.61 37.30 36.89
CA TYR A 421 -16.68 38.76 36.98
C TYR A 421 -16.56 39.41 35.58
N PRO A 422 -17.47 40.34 35.20
CA PRO A 422 -18.68 40.73 35.92
C PRO A 422 -19.77 39.65 35.82
N SER A 423 -20.63 39.64 36.82
CA SER A 423 -21.66 38.64 37.05
C SER A 423 -22.83 38.71 36.04
N GLN A 424 -23.05 37.70 35.20
CA GLN A 424 -24.22 37.60 34.30
C GLN A 424 -25.24 36.54 34.75
N ALA A 425 -26.50 36.69 34.33
CA ALA A 425 -27.59 35.78 34.74
C ALA A 425 -27.40 34.34 34.26
N LEU A 426 -26.59 34.13 33.23
CA LEU A 426 -26.25 32.82 32.66
C LEU A 426 -25.16 32.07 33.47
N ASP A 427 -24.48 32.73 34.41
CA ASP A 427 -23.36 32.16 35.19
C ASP A 427 -23.81 31.41 36.47
N ARG A 428 -25.02 30.87 36.50
CA ARG A 428 -25.57 30.18 37.69
C ARG A 428 -25.07 28.74 37.76
N ILE A 429 -24.88 28.22 38.97
CA ILE A 429 -24.68 26.77 39.15
C ILE A 429 -25.95 26.06 38.71
N LEU A 430 -25.82 25.20 37.71
CA LEU A 430 -26.91 24.39 37.20
C LEU A 430 -26.92 23.05 37.91
N VAL A 431 -27.86 22.88 38.83
CA VAL A 431 -28.12 21.60 39.49
C VAL A 431 -28.96 20.75 38.54
N LYS A 432 -28.44 19.59 38.14
CA LYS A 432 -29.10 18.63 37.26
C LYS A 432 -29.56 17.40 38.05
N GLN A 433 -30.59 16.71 37.57
CA GLN A 433 -31.03 15.45 38.16
C GLN A 433 -30.02 14.34 37.85
N TRP A 434 -29.94 13.33 38.72
CA TRP A 434 -29.05 12.19 38.48
C TRP A 434 -29.45 11.47 37.20
N GLY A 435 -28.49 11.28 36.29
CA GLY A 435 -28.72 10.67 34.98
C GLY A 435 -29.00 11.66 33.85
N ASP A 436 -29.21 12.95 34.16
CA ASP A 436 -29.23 14.02 33.17
C ASP A 436 -27.87 14.11 32.47
N LEU A 437 -27.90 14.32 31.16
CA LEU A 437 -26.68 14.61 30.42
C LEU A 437 -26.19 16.02 30.79
N PRO A 438 -24.87 16.23 30.96
CA PRO A 438 -24.35 17.57 31.19
C PRO A 438 -24.64 18.44 29.96
N GLU A 439 -24.76 19.75 30.16
CA GLU A 439 -24.94 20.65 29.02
C GLU A 439 -23.71 20.58 28.10
N GLY A 440 -23.93 20.05 26.90
CA GLY A 440 -22.91 20.00 25.86
C GLY A 440 -22.87 21.34 25.16
N TYR A 441 -21.93 22.20 25.52
CA TYR A 441 -21.49 23.24 24.58
C TYR A 441 -20.64 22.55 23.53
N CYS A 442 -21.06 22.64 22.26
CA CYS A 442 -20.18 22.23 21.18
C CYS A 442 -18.90 23.04 21.24
N ARG A 443 -17.78 22.31 21.20
CA ARG A 443 -16.40 22.79 21.22
C ARG A 443 -16.23 24.10 20.44
N LYS A 444 -16.34 25.22 21.16
CA LYS A 444 -15.78 26.57 20.92
C LYS A 444 -16.53 27.54 21.83
N TYR A 445 -15.82 28.15 22.77
CA TYR A 445 -16.32 29.29 23.53
C TYR A 445 -16.43 30.49 22.58
N VAL A 446 -17.55 30.62 21.88
CA VAL A 446 -17.87 31.83 21.11
C VAL A 446 -18.67 32.79 21.97
N SER A 447 -18.31 34.08 21.93
CA SER A 447 -18.99 35.16 22.64
C SER A 447 -19.81 36.00 21.64
N PRO A 448 -21.12 36.23 21.87
CA PRO A 448 -21.91 35.73 22.99
C PRO A 448 -22.27 34.24 22.81
N ALA A 449 -22.40 33.52 23.94
CA ALA A 449 -22.77 32.12 23.93
C ALA A 449 -24.16 31.94 23.29
N GLN A 450 -24.22 31.15 22.21
CA GLN A 450 -25.48 30.81 21.54
C GLN A 450 -26.03 29.49 22.11
N PRO A 451 -27.35 29.38 22.41
CA PRO A 451 -27.95 28.11 22.85
C PRO A 451 -27.82 27.02 21.79
N TRP A 452 -27.47 25.80 22.21
CA TRP A 452 -27.29 24.65 21.32
C TRP A 452 -28.65 24.12 20.83
N ALA A 453 -28.84 24.03 19.51
CA ALA A 453 -30.07 23.51 18.89
C ALA A 453 -30.06 21.99 18.60
N GLY A 454 -28.97 21.28 18.92
CA GLY A 454 -28.81 19.85 18.67
C GLY A 454 -29.10 18.96 19.89
N LYS A 455 -29.18 17.64 19.68
CA LYS A 455 -29.19 16.67 20.80
C LYS A 455 -27.82 16.68 21.49
N PRO A 456 -27.73 16.63 22.84
CA PRO A 456 -26.46 16.51 23.53
C PRO A 456 -25.79 15.18 23.14
N PRO A 457 -24.45 15.17 22.93
CA PRO A 457 -23.74 13.94 22.67
C PRO A 457 -23.90 12.99 23.87
N GLY A 458 -24.17 11.71 23.60
CA GLY A 458 -24.47 10.70 24.61
C GLY A 458 -23.34 10.47 25.62
N ARG A 459 -23.60 9.57 26.59
CA ARG A 459 -22.82 9.30 27.81
C ARG A 459 -21.32 9.02 27.66
N THR A 460 -20.78 8.92 26.45
CA THR A 460 -19.41 8.50 26.15
C THR A 460 -18.39 9.63 26.07
N ASN A 461 -18.79 10.91 26.09
CA ASN A 461 -17.91 11.99 25.61
C ASN A 461 -17.27 12.88 26.68
N PHE A 462 -17.35 12.54 27.97
CA PHE A 462 -16.69 13.33 29.03
C PHE A 462 -15.25 12.88 29.38
N ALA A 463 -14.83 11.73 28.87
CA ALA A 463 -13.42 11.38 28.70
C ALA A 463 -13.24 11.09 27.21
N GLY A 464 -12.15 11.56 26.59
CA GLY A 464 -11.93 11.42 25.15
C GLY A 464 -11.76 9.96 24.69
N ALA A 465 -12.85 9.20 24.65
CA ALA A 465 -12.92 7.95 23.93
C ALA A 465 -13.03 8.28 22.44
N ARG A 466 -11.91 8.12 21.73
CA ARG A 466 -11.93 7.93 20.29
C ARG A 466 -12.86 6.76 19.98
N ALA A 467 -13.77 6.94 19.03
CA ALA A 467 -14.44 5.83 18.41
C ALA A 467 -13.37 4.95 17.73
N GLY A 468 -13.22 3.73 18.20
CA GLY A 468 -12.33 2.71 17.66
C GLY A 468 -12.66 1.39 18.34
N GLY A 469 -13.19 0.45 17.57
CA GLY A 469 -13.83 -0.76 18.07
C GLY A 469 -12.88 -1.77 18.71
N ALA A 470 -13.40 -2.49 19.69
CA ALA A 470 -13.07 -3.89 19.95
C ALA A 470 -14.21 -4.48 20.79
N ASN A 471 -14.98 -5.37 20.18
CA ASN A 471 -15.88 -6.28 20.88
C ASN A 471 -15.05 -7.22 21.76
N GLY A 472 -15.50 -7.45 23.00
CA GLY A 472 -15.03 -8.58 23.81
C GLY A 472 -14.83 -8.27 25.29
N GLY A 473 -15.92 -8.16 26.05
CA GLY A 473 -15.84 -8.02 27.50
C GLY A 473 -17.18 -8.31 28.18
N LYS A 474 -17.32 -9.53 28.70
CA LYS A 474 -18.52 -10.07 29.37
C LYS A 474 -19.08 -9.09 30.41
N THR A 475 -20.39 -8.85 30.35
CA THR A 475 -21.18 -8.27 31.44
C THR A 475 -21.22 -9.22 32.65
N PRO A 476 -20.93 -8.77 33.88
CA PRO A 476 -21.50 -9.42 35.05
C PRO A 476 -22.95 -8.93 35.21
N LYS A 477 -23.90 -9.87 35.19
CA LYS A 477 -25.25 -9.63 35.73
C LYS A 477 -25.17 -9.52 37.26
N PRO A 478 -26.11 -8.81 37.90
CA PRO A 478 -26.13 -8.64 39.36
C PRO A 478 -26.22 -9.96 40.12
#